data_AF-A0A357C377-F1
#
_entry.id   AF-A0A357C377-F1
#
_cell.length_a   1.000
_cell.length_b   1.000
_cell.length_c   1.000
_cell.angle_alpha   90.00
_cell.angle_beta   90.00
_cell.angle_gamma   90.00
#
_symmetry.space_group_name_H-M   'P 1'
#
loop_
_entity.id
_entity.type
_entity.pdbx_description
1 polymer ?
#
loop_
_entity_poly.entity_id
_entity_poly.type
_entity_poly.pdbx_seq_one_letter_code
_entity_poly.pdbx_strand_id
1 'polypeptide(L)' 'MKFAPKWIAWEITRRCNLRCVHCRSSSEMKIKGHPDFPDSEAFRMIDDIASYAKPVVVLSGGEPLVRDDVFEIAKY' A
#
# COMPACT_ATOMS: atom_id res chain seq x y z
N MET A 1 -0.76 23.36 18.43
CA MET A 1 -1.48 22.10 18.08
C MET A 1 -0.52 21.20 17.31
N LYS A 2 -0.46 19.89 17.63
CA LYS A 2 0.35 18.92 16.89
C LYS A 2 -0.55 18.20 15.89
N PHE A 3 -0.36 18.45 14.60
CA PHE A 3 -1.10 17.77 13.54
C PHE A 3 -0.37 16.47 13.19
N ALA A 4 -0.82 15.35 13.76
CA ALA A 4 -0.28 14.03 13.47
C ALA A 4 -1.29 13.22 12.64
N PRO A 5 -0.84 12.42 11.66
CA PRO A 5 -1.70 11.52 10.90
C PRO A 5 -2.49 10.59 11.81
N LYS A 6 -3.80 10.48 11.54
CA LYS A 6 -4.70 9.52 12.21
C LYS A 6 -5.10 8.37 11.30
N TRP A 7 -4.99 8.57 9.99
CA TRP A 7 -5.38 7.62 8.96
C TRP A 7 -4.39 7.71 7.80
N ILE A 8 -3.88 6.57 7.35
CA ILE A 8 -3.01 6.48 6.18
C ILE A 8 -3.57 5.37 5.29
N ALA A 9 -4.05 5.74 4.10
CA ALA A 9 -4.33 4.78 3.04
C ALA A 9 -3.06 4.60 2.22
N TRP A 10 -2.43 3.43 2.34
CA TRP A 10 -1.14 3.14 1.71
C TRP A 10 -1.32 2.16 0.56
N GLU A 11 -1.02 2.62 -0.66
CA GLU A 11 -1.01 1.79 -1.86
C GLU A 11 0.19 0.84 -1.87
N ILE A 12 -0.01 -0.41 -1.44
CA ILE A 12 1.08 -1.41 -1.37
C ILE A 12 1.36 -2.10 -2.70
N THR A 13 0.44 -2.01 -3.65
CA THR A 13 0.62 -2.50 -5.02
C THR A 13 -0.14 -1.63 -6.00
N ARG A 14 0.37 -1.53 -7.23
CA ARG A 14 -0.37 -0.95 -8.35
C ARG A 14 -1.20 -1.98 -9.10
N ARG A 15 -0.97 -3.27 -8.86
CA ARG A 15 -1.64 -4.35 -9.56
C ARG A 15 -3.10 -4.43 -9.17
N CYS A 16 -3.98 -4.70 -10.13
CA CYS A 16 -5.39 -4.92 -9.90
C CYS A 16 -5.94 -5.94 -10.90
N ASN A 17 -6.79 -6.85 -10.41
CA ASN A 17 -7.49 -7.86 -11.21
C ASN A 17 -8.72 -7.31 -11.96
N LEU A 18 -9.08 -6.04 -11.74
CA LEU A 18 -10.18 -5.34 -12.39
C LEU A 18 -9.69 -4.15 -13.24
N ARG A 19 -10.60 -3.56 -14.02
CA ARG A 19 -10.33 -2.39 -14.90
C ARG A 19 -11.50 -1.41 -14.87
N CYS A 20 -11.75 -0.81 -13.71
CA CYS A 20 -12.89 0.07 -13.51
C CYS A 20 -12.74 1.36 -14.33
N VAL A 21 -13.81 1.80 -15.01
CA VAL A 21 -13.80 3.02 -15.85
C VAL A 21 -13.50 4.31 -15.09
N HIS A 22 -13.67 4.30 -13.77
CA HIS A 22 -13.42 5.43 -12.87
C HIS A 22 -12.17 5.20 -11.98
N CYS A 23 -11.29 4.27 -12.35
CA CYS A 23 -10.11 3.94 -11.56
C CYS A 23 -9.11 5.12 -11.58
N ARG A 24 -8.86 5.73 -10.42
CA ARG A 24 -7.90 6.85 -10.28
C ARG A 24 -6.48 6.45 -10.69
N SER A 25 -6.05 5.26 -10.31
CA SER A 25 -4.68 4.77 -10.52
C SER A 25 -4.45 4.16 -11.91
N SER A 26 -5.52 3.97 -12.69
CA SER A 26 -5.53 3.16 -13.92
C SER A 26 -4.77 1.84 -13.71
N SER A 27 -5.05 1.17 -12.59
CA SER A 27 -4.37 -0.06 -12.20
C SER A 27 -4.66 -1.21 -13.17
N GLU A 28 -3.66 -2.06 -13.36
CA GLU A 28 -3.74 -3.23 -14.25
C GLU A 28 -2.93 -4.39 -13.64
N MET A 29 -3.23 -5.63 -14.03
CA MET A 29 -2.44 -6.79 -13.56
C MET A 29 -0.98 -6.76 -14.01
N LYS A 30 -0.69 -6.18 -15.18
CA LYS A 30 0.67 -6.10 -15.74
C LYS A 30 1.15 -4.66 -15.69
N ILE A 31 1.97 -4.34 -14.69
CA ILE A 31 2.52 -3.00 -14.53
C ILE A 31 3.78 -2.82 -15.38
N LYS A 32 3.90 -1.66 -16.03
CA LYS A 32 5.11 -1.22 -16.74
C LYS A 32 5.80 -0.12 -15.95
N GLY A 33 7.12 -0.21 -15.78
CA GLY A 33 7.97 0.85 -15.22
C GLY A 33 8.00 0.98 -13.69
N HIS A 34 6.91 0.66 -12.99
CA HIS A 34 6.81 0.80 -11.53
C HIS A 34 6.33 -0.49 -10.86
N PRO A 35 7.20 -1.52 -10.73
CA PRO A 35 6.84 -2.74 -10.04
C PRO A 35 6.55 -2.51 -8.55
N ASP A 36 6.00 -3.53 -7.92
CA ASP A 36 5.87 -3.59 -6.47
C ASP A 36 7.26 -3.47 -5.82
N PHE A 37 7.35 -2.70 -4.74
CA PHE A 37 8.57 -2.60 -3.93
C PHE A 37 8.85 -3.94 -3.21
N PRO A 38 10.13 -4.25 -2.89
CA PRO A 38 10.47 -5.46 -2.13
C PRO A 38 9.88 -5.47 -0.72
N ASP A 39 9.69 -6.65 -0.15
CA ASP A 39 9.13 -6.86 1.20
C ASP A 39 9.89 -6.07 2.28
N SER A 40 11.22 -5.99 2.17
CA SER A 40 12.07 -5.23 3.10
C SER A 40 11.77 -3.73 3.09
N GLU A 41 11.36 -3.18 1.95
CA GLU A 41 10.95 -1.78 1.85
C GLU A 41 9.55 -1.56 2.43
N ALA A 42 8.68 -2.59 2.37
CA ALA A 42 7.38 -2.58 3.03
C ALA A 42 7.52 -2.43 4.55
N PHE A 43 8.35 -3.29 5.16
CA PHE A 43 8.56 -3.27 6.61
C PHE A 43 9.23 -1.98 7.08
N ARG A 44 10.21 -1.49 6.33
CA ARG A 44 10.82 -0.18 6.61
C ARG A 44 9.79 0.96 6.57
N MET A 45 8.84 0.93 5.63
CA MET A 45 7.78 1.95 5.58
C MET A 45 6.88 1.89 6.83
N ILE A 46 6.58 0.71 7.33
CA ILE A 46 5.82 0.53 8.58
C ILE A 46 6.61 1.11 9.77
N ASP A 47 7.91 0.81 9.86
CA ASP A 47 8.79 1.37 10.88
C ASP A 47 8.84 2.91 10.81
N ASP A 48 8.95 3.48 9.60
CA ASP A 48 8.97 4.91 9.37
C ASP A 48 7.64 5.57 9.80
N ILE A 49 6.49 4.97 9.45
CA ILE A 49 5.17 5.42 9.90
C ILE A 49 5.07 5.40 11.42
N ALA A 50 5.46 4.28 12.04
CA ALA A 50 5.41 4.06 13.49
C ALA A 50 6.36 5.00 14.27
N SER A 51 7.49 5.39 13.66
CA SER A 51 8.44 6.34 14.25
C SER A 51 7.85 7.75 14.40
N TYR A 52 6.89 8.11 13.54
CA TYR A 52 6.28 9.43 13.49
C TYR A 52 4.91 9.48 14.18
N ALA A 53 4.07 8.47 13.98
CA ALA A 53 2.68 8.44 14.45
C ALA A 53 2.17 7.01 14.72
N LYS A 54 0.99 6.92 15.32
CA LYS A 54 0.23 5.65 15.47
C LYS A 54 -1.14 5.78 14.77
N PRO A 55 -1.18 5.83 13.42
CA PRO A 55 -2.42 5.97 12.68
C PRO A 55 -3.13 4.62 12.50
N VAL A 56 -4.38 4.66 12.06
CA VAL A 56 -4.97 3.52 11.34
C VAL A 56 -4.32 3.46 9.96
N VAL A 57 -3.74 2.30 9.63
CA VAL A 57 -3.17 2.04 8.30
C VAL A 57 -4.15 1.18 7.52
N VAL A 58 -4.54 1.65 6.34
CA VAL A 58 -5.35 0.90 5.38
C VAL A 58 -4.43 0.45 4.27
N LEU A 59 -4.23 -0.86 4.15
CA LEU A 59 -3.55 -1.44 3.01
C LEU A 59 -4.46 -1.34 1.79
N SER A 60 -4.07 -0.50 0.83
CA SER A 60 -4.81 -0.19 -0.39
C SER A 60 -3.92 -0.41 -1.63
N GLY A 61 -4.32 0.12 -2.77
CA GLY A 61 -3.55 0.05 -4.01
C GLY A 61 -4.46 0.03 -5.23
N GLY A 62 -4.08 -0.79 -6.19
CA GLY A 62 -5.06 -1.46 -7.04
C GLY A 62 -5.92 -2.42 -6.19
N GLU A 63 -5.61 -3.71 -6.25
CA GLU A 63 -6.22 -4.74 -5.37
C GLU A 63 -5.14 -5.28 -4.41
N PRO A 64 -5.16 -4.93 -3.11
CA PRO A 64 -4.16 -5.41 -2.14
C PRO A 64 -4.00 -6.93 -2.12
N LEU A 65 -5.09 -7.67 -2.31
CA LEU A 65 -5.09 -9.13 -2.23
C LEU A 65 -4.40 -9.82 -3.40
N VAL A 66 -3.99 -9.09 -4.46
CA VAL A 66 -3.15 -9.67 -5.51
C VAL A 66 -1.66 -9.64 -5.17
N ARG A 67 -1.26 -8.99 -4.06
CA ARG A 67 0.13 -8.95 -3.60
C ARG A 67 0.40 -10.14 -2.68
N ASP A 68 1.42 -10.94 -3.02
CA ASP A 68 1.63 -12.26 -2.40
C ASP A 68 1.97 -12.20 -0.90
N ASP A 69 2.62 -11.11 -0.47
CA ASP A 69 3.08 -10.82 0.90
C ASP A 69 2.11 -9.92 1.68
N VAL A 70 0.89 -9.64 1.19
CA VAL A 70 -0.05 -8.69 1.83
C VAL A 70 -0.34 -9.02 3.30
N PHE A 71 -0.42 -10.30 3.66
CA PHE A 71 -0.69 -10.73 5.03
C PHE A 71 0.54 -10.64 5.94
N GLU A 72 1.75 -10.77 5.37
CA GLU A 72 2.98 -10.54 6.13
C GLU A 72 3.14 -9.04 6.43
N ILE A 73 2.83 -8.17 5.45
CA ILE A 73 2.76 -6.71 5.64
C ILE A 73 1.72 -6.34 6.70
N ALA A 74 0.54 -6.96 6.69
CA ALA A 74 -0.53 -6.66 7.64
C ALA A 74 -0.22 -7.12 9.09
N LYS A 75 0.64 -8.13 9.23
CA LYS A 75 1.02 -8.71 10.52
C LYS A 75 2.18 -7.97 11.20
N TYR A 76 3.08 -7.39 10.41
CA TYR A 76 4.24 -6.62 10.89
C TYR A 76 3.80 -5.31 11.54
#